data_AF-A0A7E4UUB0-F1
#
_entry.id   AF-A0A7E4UUB0-F1
#
_cell.length_a   1.000
_cell.length_b   1.000
_cell.length_c   1.000
_cell.angle_alpha   90.00
_cell.angle_beta   90.00
_cell.angle_gamma   90.00
#
_symmetry.space_group_name_H-M   'P 1'
#
loop_
_entity.id
_entity.type
_entity.pdbx_description
1 polymer ?
#
loop_
_entity_poly.entity_id
_entity_poly.type
_entity_poly.pdbx_seq_one_letter_code
_entity_poly.pdbx_strand_id
1 'polypeptide(L)'
;MTEEEHNDKLPQVGEIIASRRQHYEAMKLLGKGGFGAVFHVRRVADDAQFAMKCETYDVKKQVLTMDCKVLRGAYMIRSPHFCTVLDRGKVHERFRFLIMKLVGKNLWELRIATPTMRFSLNTSLKAAEQSLMSIEDLHKVGYLHRDIKPGNFAIGMECNQEQQIIYMLDFGLCRKFLGDQTHKDLRMPRASAPFRGTTRYASLAALRQIEQSRKDDIEAWLYMVVEWTAGQLPWRKLKGSDKEDVLKWKEDVRSGEALDDFLTDCPKRQFTAIMQYLDSLVYQSIPDYDYVYYCIQHACRVNGIDPTEPLDWDPTRLYHGPCRADRDKRGEETSKIPADSAAAGAATKSFTTDNDAAGSKKKKVA
;
A
#
# COMPACT_ATOMS: atom_id res chain seq x y z
N MET A 1 10.15 2.09 -32.32
CA MET A 1 11.20 1.86 -31.32
C MET A 1 11.08 0.44 -30.83
N THR A 2 12.10 -0.37 -31.07
CA THR A 2 12.18 -1.77 -30.65
C THR A 2 12.47 -1.87 -29.15
N GLU A 3 12.23 -3.03 -28.52
CA GLU A 3 12.55 -3.25 -27.09
C GLU A 3 14.05 -3.05 -26.79
N GLU A 4 14.93 -3.21 -27.79
CA GLU A 4 16.38 -2.99 -27.68
C GLU A 4 16.75 -1.51 -27.52
N GLU A 5 16.10 -0.59 -28.24
CA GLU A 5 16.34 0.87 -28.09
C GLU A 5 15.84 1.44 -26.75
N HIS A 6 14.89 0.76 -26.09
CA HIS A 6 14.42 1.16 -24.76
C HIS A 6 15.39 0.75 -23.64
N ASN A 7 16.20 -0.28 -23.88
CA ASN A 7 17.07 -0.89 -22.89
C ASN A 7 18.32 -0.06 -22.61
N ASP A 8 18.76 0.74 -23.59
CA ASP A 8 19.96 1.59 -23.51
C ASP A 8 19.73 2.88 -22.69
N LYS A 9 18.46 3.20 -22.38
CA LYS A 9 18.08 4.39 -21.62
C LYS A 9 18.08 4.19 -20.11
N LEU A 10 18.13 2.96 -19.61
CA LEU A 10 18.18 2.68 -18.17
C LEU A 10 19.63 2.52 -17.69
N PRO A 11 19.90 2.62 -16.37
CA PRO A 11 21.22 2.35 -15.83
C PRO A 11 21.72 0.95 -16.17
N GLN A 12 23.01 0.82 -16.45
CA GLN A 12 23.69 -0.48 -16.53
C GLN A 12 24.35 -0.84 -15.19
N VAL A 13 24.54 -2.14 -14.93
CA VAL A 13 25.30 -2.57 -13.75
C VAL A 13 26.76 -2.11 -13.88
N GLY A 14 27.30 -1.53 -12.80
CA GLY A 14 28.59 -0.86 -12.76
C GLY A 14 28.55 0.63 -13.13
N GLU A 15 27.42 1.14 -13.64
CA GLU A 15 27.29 2.56 -13.97
C GLU A 15 27.25 3.41 -12.70
N ILE A 16 27.95 4.55 -12.71
CA ILE A 16 27.88 5.58 -11.67
C ILE A 16 26.85 6.64 -12.06
N ILE A 17 25.81 6.77 -11.24
CA ILE A 17 24.72 7.73 -11.41
C ILE A 17 24.92 8.88 -10.42
N ALA A 18 25.06 10.10 -10.96
CA ALA A 18 25.14 11.31 -10.17
C ALA A 18 23.75 11.88 -9.85
N SER A 19 23.51 12.20 -8.58
CA SER A 19 22.46 13.13 -8.17
C SER A 19 23.05 14.53 -7.97
N ARG A 20 22.24 15.49 -7.51
CA ARG A 20 22.75 16.80 -7.09
C ARG A 20 23.61 16.76 -5.82
N ARG A 21 23.54 15.66 -5.07
CA ARG A 21 24.10 15.56 -3.71
C ARG A 21 25.20 14.49 -3.62
N GLN A 22 25.08 13.40 -4.36
CA GLN A 22 25.84 12.18 -4.16
C GLN A 22 26.00 11.40 -5.47
N HIS A 23 26.93 10.44 -5.48
CA HIS A 23 27.11 9.47 -6.57
C HIS A 23 26.71 8.07 -6.08
N TYR A 24 26.03 7.32 -6.94
CA TYR A 24 25.56 5.97 -6.65
C TYR A 24 25.98 5.02 -7.77
N GLU A 25 26.61 3.91 -7.43
CA GLU A 25 26.96 2.85 -8.36
C GLU A 25 25.82 1.82 -8.43
N ALA A 26 25.39 1.46 -9.64
CA ALA A 26 24.40 0.41 -9.85
C ALA A 26 25.01 -0.98 -9.67
N MET A 27 24.70 -1.65 -8.58
CA MET A 27 25.32 -2.94 -8.23
C MET A 27 24.60 -4.13 -8.85
N LYS A 28 23.26 -4.12 -8.83
CA LYS A 28 22.45 -5.26 -9.30
C LYS A 28 21.05 -4.82 -9.71
N LEU A 29 20.52 -5.38 -10.78
CA LEU A 29 19.11 -5.25 -11.13
C LEU A 29 18.25 -6.11 -10.18
N LEU A 30 17.31 -5.48 -9.47
CA LEU A 30 16.37 -6.16 -8.55
C LEU A 30 15.04 -6.49 -9.22
N GLY A 31 14.58 -5.64 -10.13
CA GLY A 31 13.34 -5.86 -10.86
C GLY A 31 13.22 -4.93 -12.05
N LYS A 32 12.54 -5.39 -13.10
CA LYS A 32 12.34 -4.64 -14.34
C LYS A 32 10.89 -4.75 -14.79
N GLY A 33 10.27 -3.61 -15.08
CA GLY A 33 8.97 -3.50 -15.72
C GLY A 33 9.11 -2.90 -17.12
N GLY A 34 7.98 -2.70 -17.81
CA GLY A 34 7.98 -2.22 -19.20
C GLY A 34 8.61 -0.82 -19.41
N PHE A 35 8.60 0.04 -18.39
CA PHE A 35 9.03 1.44 -18.51
C PHE A 35 9.96 1.92 -17.38
N GLY A 36 10.46 1.00 -16.57
CA GLY A 36 11.26 1.31 -15.40
C GLY A 36 11.91 0.08 -14.79
N ALA A 37 12.82 0.33 -13.85
CA ALA A 37 13.59 -0.71 -13.18
C ALA A 37 13.91 -0.29 -11.75
N VAL A 38 14.24 -1.29 -10.92
CA VAL A 38 14.72 -1.11 -9.56
C VAL A 38 16.09 -1.75 -9.47
N PHE A 39 17.08 -0.99 -9.01
CA PHE A 39 18.45 -1.44 -8.83
C PHE A 39 18.82 -1.41 -7.36
N HIS A 40 19.62 -2.38 -6.94
CA HIS A 40 20.46 -2.26 -5.76
C HIS A 40 21.60 -1.31 -6.13
N VAL A 41 21.83 -0.30 -5.31
CA VAL A 41 22.88 0.70 -5.53
C VAL A 41 23.71 0.92 -4.28
N ARG A 42 24.97 1.26 -4.49
CA ARG A 42 25.93 1.62 -3.45
C ARG A 42 26.24 3.10 -3.56
N ARG A 43 26.12 3.86 -2.47
CA ARG A 43 26.59 5.25 -2.44
C ARG A 43 28.12 5.28 -2.40
N VAL A 44 28.75 5.98 -3.34
CA VAL A 44 30.22 5.98 -3.51
C VAL A 44 30.95 6.62 -2.33
N ALA A 45 30.30 7.55 -1.61
CA ALA A 45 30.94 8.30 -0.53
C ALA A 45 31.24 7.48 0.72
N ASP A 46 30.44 6.44 1.01
CA ASP A 46 30.47 5.72 2.28
C ASP A 46 30.06 4.24 2.17
N ASP A 47 29.96 3.71 0.96
CA ASP A 47 29.53 2.34 0.66
C ASP A 47 28.14 1.96 1.21
N ALA A 48 27.31 2.93 1.58
CA ALA A 48 25.96 2.65 2.07
C ALA A 48 25.05 2.08 0.95
N GLN A 49 24.27 1.06 1.30
CA GLN A 49 23.46 0.27 0.35
C GLN A 49 22.00 0.77 0.28
N PHE A 50 21.48 0.96 -0.93
CA PHE A 50 20.15 1.51 -1.18
C PHE A 50 19.44 0.83 -2.36
N ALA A 51 18.16 1.12 -2.52
CA ALA A 51 17.42 0.82 -3.74
C ALA A 51 17.25 2.09 -4.59
N MET A 52 17.49 1.99 -5.90
CA MET A 52 17.20 3.03 -6.87
C MET A 52 16.07 2.59 -7.78
N LYS A 53 14.92 3.24 -7.68
CA LYS A 53 13.82 3.08 -8.65
C LYS A 53 13.98 4.12 -9.75
N CYS A 54 13.94 3.69 -11.00
CA CYS A 54 14.09 4.56 -12.16
C CYS A 54 12.98 4.33 -13.19
N GLU A 55 12.61 5.40 -13.90
CA GLU A 55 11.71 5.39 -15.05
C GLU A 55 12.38 6.12 -16.22
N THR A 56 12.19 5.63 -17.45
CA THR A 56 12.78 6.28 -18.63
C THR A 56 12.20 7.69 -18.83
N TYR A 57 12.97 8.59 -19.45
CA TYR A 57 12.57 10.00 -19.56
C TYR A 57 11.31 10.21 -20.40
N ASP A 58 11.11 9.37 -21.43
CA ASP A 58 10.07 9.53 -22.46
C ASP A 58 8.75 8.83 -22.12
N VAL A 59 8.59 8.37 -20.87
CA VAL A 59 7.35 7.71 -20.46
C VAL A 59 6.17 8.68 -20.54
N LYS A 60 5.13 8.29 -21.27
CA LYS A 60 3.88 9.08 -21.40
C LYS A 60 3.22 9.33 -20.04
N LYS A 61 3.38 8.41 -19.09
CA LYS A 61 2.86 8.52 -17.73
C LYS A 61 4.00 8.36 -16.73
N GLN A 62 4.44 9.49 -16.18
CA GLN A 62 5.44 9.52 -15.10
C GLN A 62 4.81 9.05 -13.81
N VAL A 63 5.25 7.90 -13.31
CA VAL A 63 4.71 7.26 -12.11
C VAL A 63 5.62 7.41 -10.90
N LEU A 64 6.92 7.64 -11.09
CA LEU A 64 7.89 7.84 -10.00
C LEU A 64 7.58 9.08 -9.13
N THR A 65 6.90 10.07 -9.71
CA THR A 65 6.38 11.21 -8.95
C THR A 65 5.32 10.79 -7.93
N MET A 66 4.54 9.74 -8.22
CA MET A 66 3.57 9.18 -7.28
C MET A 66 4.29 8.52 -6.10
N ASP A 67 5.31 7.69 -6.35
CA ASP A 67 6.14 7.12 -5.28
C ASP A 67 6.69 8.20 -4.36
N CYS A 68 7.24 9.28 -4.91
CA CYS A 68 7.72 10.41 -4.10
C CYS A 68 6.64 11.03 -3.21
N LYS A 69 5.41 11.20 -3.73
CA LYS A 69 4.30 11.83 -2.99
C LYS A 69 3.82 10.92 -1.86
N VAL A 70 3.61 9.64 -2.16
CA VAL A 70 3.16 8.65 -1.19
C VAL A 70 4.19 8.46 -0.08
N LEU A 71 5.46 8.22 -0.43
CA LEU A 71 6.51 7.97 0.56
C LEU A 71 6.75 9.19 1.48
N ARG A 72 6.67 10.41 0.93
CA ARG A 72 6.74 11.63 1.76
C ARG A 72 5.54 11.78 2.69
N GLY A 73 4.34 11.48 2.21
CA GLY A 73 3.14 11.50 3.05
C GLY A 73 3.21 10.47 4.18
N ALA A 74 3.66 9.25 3.86
CA ALA A 74 3.88 8.18 4.84
C ALA A 74 4.94 8.56 5.89
N TYR A 75 6.00 9.25 5.48
CA TYR A 75 7.00 9.80 6.39
C TYR A 75 6.40 10.81 7.38
N MET A 76 5.50 11.68 6.94
CA MET A 76 4.85 12.67 7.81
C MET A 76 3.99 12.02 8.90
N ILE A 77 3.35 10.89 8.61
CA ILE A 77 2.56 10.13 9.60
C ILE A 77 3.40 9.09 10.36
N ARG A 78 4.74 9.09 10.17
CA ARG A 78 5.70 8.19 10.82
C ARG A 78 5.33 6.70 10.69
N SER A 79 4.81 6.30 9.54
CA SER A 79 4.49 4.89 9.31
C SER A 79 5.78 4.05 9.24
N PRO A 80 5.87 2.91 9.96
CA PRO A 80 7.02 2.03 9.88
C PRO A 80 7.06 1.20 8.59
N HIS A 81 5.95 1.17 7.85
CA HIS A 81 5.75 0.26 6.71
C HIS A 81 6.11 0.86 5.35
N PHE A 82 6.80 2.01 5.31
CA PHE A 82 7.16 2.68 4.07
C PHE A 82 8.65 3.02 4.03
N CYS A 83 9.28 2.81 2.87
CA CYS A 83 10.67 3.17 2.68
C CYS A 83 10.89 4.69 2.76
N THR A 84 11.96 5.11 3.41
CA THR A 84 12.36 6.52 3.40
C THR A 84 12.95 6.89 2.03
N VAL A 85 12.57 8.06 1.51
CA VAL A 85 13.21 8.67 0.34
C VAL A 85 14.45 9.43 0.79
N LEU A 86 15.62 9.06 0.29
CA LEU A 86 16.89 9.69 0.63
C LEU A 86 17.31 10.75 -0.38
N ASP A 87 17.12 10.45 -1.66
CA ASP A 87 17.59 11.30 -2.75
C ASP A 87 16.76 11.09 -4.02
N ARG A 88 16.89 12.00 -4.98
CA ARG A 88 16.24 11.88 -6.29
C ARG A 88 17.00 12.69 -7.32
N GLY A 89 16.90 12.27 -8.57
CA GLY A 89 17.55 12.96 -9.66
C GLY A 89 16.99 12.62 -11.02
N LYS A 90 17.68 13.13 -12.04
CA LYS A 90 17.43 12.81 -13.44
C LYS A 90 18.76 12.79 -14.16
N VAL A 91 18.92 11.82 -15.05
CA VAL A 91 19.96 11.80 -16.08
C VAL A 91 19.27 12.26 -17.35
N HIS A 92 19.73 13.40 -17.90
CA HIS A 92 19.03 14.05 -19.01
C HIS A 92 18.87 13.10 -20.19
N GLU A 93 17.66 13.06 -20.78
CA GLU A 93 17.31 12.25 -21.96
C GLU A 93 17.35 10.72 -21.76
N ARG A 94 17.77 10.24 -20.57
CA ARG A 94 17.83 8.81 -20.25
C ARG A 94 16.73 8.42 -19.27
N PHE A 95 16.82 8.84 -18.01
CA PHE A 95 15.89 8.40 -16.96
C PHE A 95 15.78 9.37 -15.78
N ARG A 96 14.70 9.21 -15.01
CA ARG A 96 14.51 9.82 -13.68
C ARG A 96 14.71 8.74 -12.63
N PHE A 97 15.19 9.11 -11.45
CA PHE A 97 15.42 8.15 -10.39
C PHE A 97 15.10 8.69 -8.99
N LEU A 98 14.81 7.74 -8.10
CA LEU A 98 14.56 7.92 -6.67
C LEU A 98 15.45 6.94 -5.90
N ILE A 99 16.19 7.45 -4.92
CA ILE A 99 16.95 6.63 -3.98
C ILE A 99 16.10 6.46 -2.72
N MET A 100 15.89 5.21 -2.35
CA MET A 100 15.10 4.82 -1.20
C MET A 100 15.80 3.69 -0.43
N LYS A 101 15.31 3.43 0.78
CA LYS A 101 15.78 2.31 1.60
C LYS A 101 15.76 0.99 0.82
N LEU A 102 16.84 0.22 0.93
CA LEU A 102 16.89 -1.16 0.44
C LEU A 102 16.12 -2.08 1.39
N VAL A 103 15.30 -2.96 0.84
CA VAL A 103 14.51 -3.96 1.57
C VAL A 103 14.86 -5.37 1.09
N GLY A 104 14.48 -6.37 1.88
CA GLY A 104 14.74 -7.77 1.61
C GLY A 104 13.73 -8.40 0.64
N LYS A 105 13.54 -9.71 0.79
CA LYS A 105 12.63 -10.50 -0.06
C LYS A 105 11.19 -10.05 0.09
N ASN A 106 10.43 -10.13 -1.00
CA ASN A 106 8.99 -9.89 -0.96
C ASN A 106 8.21 -11.10 -0.40
N LEU A 107 6.97 -10.89 0.06
CA LEU A 107 6.16 -11.94 0.67
C LEU A 107 5.80 -13.05 -0.32
N TRP A 108 5.82 -12.78 -1.63
CA TRP A 108 5.64 -13.84 -2.63
C TRP A 108 6.87 -14.76 -2.66
N GLU A 109 8.08 -14.20 -2.74
CA GLU A 109 9.35 -14.94 -2.72
C GLU A 109 9.50 -15.77 -1.44
N LEU A 110 9.16 -15.20 -0.28
CA LEU A 110 9.21 -15.91 0.99
C LEU A 110 8.23 -17.08 1.01
N ARG A 111 7.00 -16.89 0.52
CA ARG A 111 6.00 -17.95 0.49
C ARG A 111 6.39 -19.10 -0.43
N ILE A 112 6.85 -18.82 -1.66
CA ILE A 112 7.20 -19.89 -2.59
C ILE A 112 8.47 -20.66 -2.17
N ALA A 113 9.28 -20.07 -1.28
CA ALA A 113 10.43 -20.75 -0.69
C ALA A 113 10.02 -21.72 0.43
N THR A 114 8.80 -21.67 0.95
CA THR A 114 8.33 -22.66 1.94
C THR A 114 7.92 -23.97 1.23
N PRO A 115 8.15 -25.14 1.85
CA PRO A 115 7.86 -26.43 1.22
C PRO A 115 6.39 -26.61 0.82
N THR A 116 5.47 -26.03 1.59
CA THR A 116 4.02 -26.12 1.38
C THR A 116 3.46 -24.96 0.57
N MET A 117 4.31 -24.02 0.14
CA MET A 117 3.91 -22.73 -0.45
C MET A 117 2.87 -21.98 0.40
N ARG A 118 2.91 -22.18 1.71
CA ARG A 118 2.07 -21.56 2.74
C ARG A 118 2.96 -20.98 3.82
N PHE A 119 2.46 -19.95 4.49
CA PHE A 119 3.01 -19.58 5.78
C PHE A 119 2.31 -20.39 6.88
N SER A 120 2.93 -20.51 8.05
CA SER A 120 2.21 -20.92 9.25
C SER A 120 1.05 -19.95 9.52
N LEU A 121 0.06 -20.39 10.29
CA LEU A 121 -1.07 -19.53 10.64
C LEU A 121 -0.60 -18.30 11.44
N ASN A 122 0.37 -18.48 12.34
CA ASN A 122 1.04 -17.41 13.08
C ASN A 122 1.62 -16.34 12.15
N THR A 123 2.51 -16.76 11.24
CA THR A 123 3.15 -15.86 10.27
C THR A 123 2.12 -15.20 9.34
N SER A 124 1.11 -15.95 8.88
CA SER A 124 0.04 -15.43 8.02
C SER A 124 -0.74 -14.30 8.70
N LEU A 125 -1.13 -14.45 9.96
CA LEU A 125 -1.93 -13.47 10.67
C LEU A 125 -1.11 -12.25 11.12
N LYS A 126 0.16 -12.42 11.51
CA LYS A 126 1.07 -11.29 11.77
C LYS A 126 1.36 -10.49 10.49
N ALA A 127 1.56 -11.17 9.37
CA ALA A 127 1.70 -10.51 8.06
C ALA A 127 0.41 -9.81 7.62
N ALA A 128 -0.76 -10.42 7.88
CA ALA A 128 -2.07 -9.83 7.61
C ALA A 128 -2.25 -8.52 8.39
N GLU A 129 -1.94 -8.51 9.69
CA GLU A 129 -2.03 -7.34 10.55
C GLU A 129 -1.12 -6.19 10.04
N GLN A 130 0.17 -6.43 9.81
CA GLN A 130 1.09 -5.40 9.32
C GLN A 130 0.75 -4.88 7.92
N SER A 131 0.38 -5.78 6.99
CA SER A 131 -0.02 -5.35 5.64
C SER A 131 -1.29 -4.50 5.68
N LEU A 132 -2.26 -4.82 6.56
CA LEU A 132 -3.44 -3.97 6.76
C LEU A 132 -3.07 -2.59 7.34
N MET A 133 -2.11 -2.51 8.27
CA MET A 133 -1.59 -1.22 8.76
C MET A 133 -1.02 -0.36 7.67
N SER A 134 -0.23 -0.94 6.78
CA SER A 134 0.34 -0.19 5.65
C SER A 134 -0.74 0.29 4.67
N ILE A 135 -1.82 -0.47 4.46
CA ILE A 135 -2.98 -0.06 3.65
C ILE A 135 -3.73 1.09 4.33
N GLU A 136 -4.03 0.97 5.63
CA GLU A 136 -4.66 2.03 6.41
C GLU A 136 -3.83 3.33 6.36
N ASP A 137 -2.51 3.23 6.50
CA ASP A 137 -1.59 4.36 6.43
C ASP A 137 -1.59 5.02 5.04
N LEU A 138 -1.57 4.24 3.96
CA LEU A 138 -1.71 4.76 2.61
C LEU A 138 -3.04 5.51 2.44
N HIS A 139 -4.12 4.96 2.99
CA HIS A 139 -5.44 5.56 2.94
C HIS A 139 -5.52 6.85 3.76
N LYS A 140 -4.85 6.93 4.92
CA LYS A 140 -4.70 8.17 5.72
C LYS A 140 -3.95 9.26 4.96
N VAL A 141 -2.96 8.89 4.14
CA VAL A 141 -2.24 9.81 3.25
C VAL A 141 -3.11 10.25 2.04
N GLY A 142 -4.25 9.59 1.79
CA GLY A 142 -5.25 9.98 0.79
C GLY A 142 -5.12 9.29 -0.56
N TYR A 143 -4.44 8.14 -0.62
CA TYR A 143 -4.21 7.36 -1.83
C TYR A 143 -4.81 5.96 -1.69
N LEU A 144 -5.26 5.38 -2.81
CA LEU A 144 -5.53 3.95 -2.97
C LEU A 144 -4.30 3.31 -3.62
N HIS A 145 -4.00 2.06 -3.29
CA HIS A 145 -2.91 1.30 -3.90
C HIS A 145 -3.30 0.76 -5.29
N ARG A 146 -4.44 0.07 -5.36
CA ARG A 146 -5.01 -0.57 -6.58
C ARG A 146 -4.19 -1.72 -7.18
N ASP A 147 -3.18 -2.20 -6.48
CA ASP A 147 -2.39 -3.39 -6.88
C ASP A 147 -1.82 -4.10 -5.64
N ILE A 148 -2.68 -4.32 -4.65
CA ILE A 148 -2.35 -5.09 -3.45
C ILE A 148 -2.08 -6.55 -3.87
N LYS A 149 -0.85 -7.02 -3.62
CA LYS A 149 -0.39 -8.37 -3.91
C LYS A 149 0.87 -8.68 -3.09
N PRO A 150 1.19 -9.96 -2.81
CA PRO A 150 2.33 -10.29 -1.96
C PRO A 150 3.69 -9.78 -2.50
N GLY A 151 3.84 -9.63 -3.82
CA GLY A 151 5.06 -9.07 -4.43
C GLY A 151 5.30 -7.59 -4.14
N ASN A 152 4.28 -6.85 -3.69
CA ASN A 152 4.38 -5.43 -3.31
C ASN A 152 4.56 -5.24 -1.80
N PHE A 153 4.81 -6.31 -1.05
CA PHE A 153 5.15 -6.26 0.36
C PHE A 153 6.48 -6.98 0.56
N ALA A 154 7.43 -6.37 1.26
CA ALA A 154 8.75 -6.97 1.49
C ALA A 154 9.21 -6.79 2.94
N ILE A 155 10.01 -7.74 3.42
CA ILE A 155 10.58 -7.64 4.77
C ILE A 155 11.78 -6.68 4.76
N GLY A 156 12.10 -6.11 5.93
CA GLY A 156 13.33 -5.34 6.10
C GLY A 156 14.59 -6.18 5.96
N MET A 157 15.73 -5.51 5.83
CA MET A 157 17.03 -6.17 5.70
C MET A 157 17.50 -6.74 7.04
N GLU A 158 18.10 -7.94 6.98
CA GLU A 158 18.67 -8.61 8.16
C GLU A 158 19.82 -7.82 8.80
N CYS A 159 20.67 -7.18 7.99
CA CYS A 159 21.78 -6.36 8.48
C CYS A 159 21.32 -5.17 9.34
N ASN A 160 20.04 -4.78 9.23
CA ASN A 160 19.43 -3.73 10.05
C ASN A 160 18.57 -4.30 11.19
N GLN A 161 18.46 -5.64 11.31
CA GLN A 161 17.55 -6.33 12.23
C GLN A 161 16.06 -6.02 11.98
N GLU A 162 15.67 -5.84 10.73
CA GLU A 162 14.32 -5.40 10.34
C GLU A 162 13.48 -6.48 9.65
N GLN A 163 13.89 -7.75 9.71
CA GLN A 163 13.20 -8.89 9.07
C GLN A 163 11.75 -9.07 9.56
N GLN A 164 11.40 -8.48 10.70
CA GLN A 164 10.07 -8.51 11.31
C GLN A 164 9.19 -7.33 10.89
N ILE A 165 9.70 -6.39 10.09
CA ILE A 165 8.96 -5.23 9.57
C ILE A 165 8.61 -5.48 8.10
N ILE A 166 7.32 -5.35 7.76
CA ILE A 166 6.84 -5.41 6.38
C ILE A 166 6.72 -4.01 5.81
N TYR A 167 7.36 -3.79 4.66
CA TYR A 167 7.33 -2.58 3.86
C TYR A 167 6.40 -2.74 2.66
N MET A 168 5.48 -1.79 2.47
CA MET A 168 4.68 -1.65 1.25
C MET A 168 5.51 -0.98 0.15
N LEU A 169 5.41 -1.51 -1.06
CA LEU A 169 6.21 -1.13 -2.23
C LEU A 169 5.32 -0.82 -3.45
N ASP A 170 5.92 -0.18 -4.44
CA ASP A 170 5.37 0.11 -5.76
C ASP A 170 4.06 0.90 -5.80
N PHE A 171 4.20 2.23 -5.80
CA PHE A 171 3.08 3.15 -5.81
C PHE A 171 2.70 3.63 -7.21
N GLY A 172 3.21 2.99 -8.27
CA GLY A 172 3.02 3.46 -9.64
C GLY A 172 1.57 3.39 -10.12
N LEU A 173 0.78 2.50 -9.51
CA LEU A 173 -0.66 2.36 -9.76
C LEU A 173 -1.52 3.11 -8.75
N CYS A 174 -0.93 3.79 -7.76
CA CYS A 174 -1.70 4.53 -6.78
C CYS A 174 -2.58 5.61 -7.41
N ARG A 175 -3.70 5.91 -6.75
CA ARG A 175 -4.61 6.99 -7.14
C ARG A 175 -5.04 7.77 -5.91
N LYS A 176 -4.86 9.09 -5.97
CA LYS A 176 -5.40 9.99 -4.96
C LYS A 176 -6.93 9.92 -5.01
N PHE A 177 -7.58 9.60 -3.89
CA PHE A 177 -9.05 9.54 -3.78
C PHE A 177 -9.64 10.72 -3.03
N LEU A 178 -8.84 11.43 -2.23
CA LEU A 178 -9.23 12.71 -1.64
C LEU A 178 -8.99 13.87 -2.62
N GLY A 179 -9.78 14.91 -2.52
CA GLY A 179 -9.61 16.18 -3.24
C GLY A 179 -8.33 16.92 -2.85
N ASP A 180 -8.15 18.13 -3.39
CA ASP A 180 -6.97 18.96 -3.11
C ASP A 180 -7.14 19.73 -1.80
N GLN A 181 -6.10 20.46 -1.34
CA GLN A 181 -6.05 21.00 0.03
C GLN A 181 -7.24 21.92 0.40
N THR A 182 -7.93 22.47 -0.59
CA THR A 182 -9.13 23.29 -0.42
C THR A 182 -10.41 22.47 -0.19
N HIS A 183 -10.45 21.21 -0.64
CA HIS A 183 -11.58 20.30 -0.53
C HIS A 183 -11.07 18.90 -0.17
N LYS A 184 -11.14 18.54 1.12
CA LYS A 184 -10.86 17.17 1.60
C LYS A 184 -11.94 16.15 1.18
N ASP A 185 -12.82 16.54 0.27
CA ASP A 185 -13.95 15.74 -0.20
C ASP A 185 -13.48 14.53 -1.00
N LEU A 186 -14.27 13.46 -0.94
CA LEU A 186 -14.07 12.26 -1.74
C LEU A 186 -14.26 12.60 -3.23
N ARG A 187 -13.31 12.19 -4.07
CA ARG A 187 -13.42 12.37 -5.52
C ARG A 187 -14.58 11.56 -6.08
N MET A 188 -15.35 12.16 -6.97
CA MET A 188 -16.43 11.49 -7.69
C MET A 188 -15.90 10.29 -8.49
N PRO A 189 -16.64 9.18 -8.54
CA PRO A 189 -16.27 8.02 -9.32
C PRO A 189 -16.33 8.34 -10.82
N ARG A 190 -15.33 7.89 -11.59
CA ARG A 190 -15.36 8.00 -13.06
C ARG A 190 -16.41 7.04 -13.63
N ALA A 191 -17.04 7.43 -14.74
CA ALA A 191 -17.99 6.57 -15.47
C ALA A 191 -17.37 5.25 -15.93
N SER A 192 -16.06 5.24 -16.23
CA SER A 192 -15.30 4.03 -16.51
C SER A 192 -13.90 4.15 -15.90
N ALA A 193 -13.45 3.08 -15.24
CA ALA A 193 -12.13 2.97 -14.65
C ALA A 193 -11.42 1.74 -15.23
N PRO A 194 -10.60 1.90 -16.28
CA PRO A 194 -9.91 0.77 -16.91
C PRO A 194 -9.09 -0.02 -15.87
N PHE A 195 -9.27 -1.34 -15.88
CA PHE A 195 -8.55 -2.24 -14.98
C PHE A 195 -7.04 -2.14 -15.22
N ARG A 196 -6.30 -1.95 -14.11
CA ARG A 196 -4.84 -1.98 -14.05
C ARG A 196 -4.49 -2.71 -12.76
N GLY A 197 -3.60 -3.68 -12.84
CA GLY A 197 -3.17 -4.46 -11.67
C GLY A 197 -3.19 -5.95 -11.93
N THR A 198 -3.04 -6.72 -10.86
CA THR A 198 -2.87 -8.17 -10.91
C THR A 198 -4.20 -8.90 -10.77
N THR A 199 -4.66 -9.57 -11.83
CA THR A 199 -5.99 -10.24 -11.91
C THR A 199 -6.27 -11.16 -10.71
N ARG A 200 -5.26 -11.90 -10.24
CA ARG A 200 -5.39 -12.85 -9.11
C ARG A 200 -5.97 -12.20 -7.85
N TYR A 201 -5.51 -11.01 -7.48
CA TYR A 201 -5.91 -10.34 -6.24
C TYR A 201 -6.88 -9.17 -6.47
N ALA A 202 -7.15 -8.77 -7.71
CA ALA A 202 -8.05 -7.67 -8.03
C ALA A 202 -9.45 -7.81 -7.40
N SER A 203 -10.03 -6.73 -6.87
CA SER A 203 -11.41 -6.76 -6.36
C SER A 203 -12.43 -6.99 -7.47
N LEU A 204 -13.66 -7.35 -7.10
CA LEU A 204 -14.80 -7.39 -8.02
C LEU A 204 -14.99 -6.07 -8.76
N ALA A 205 -14.90 -4.92 -8.06
CA ALA A 205 -15.04 -3.61 -8.69
C ALA A 205 -13.93 -3.37 -9.73
N ALA A 206 -12.69 -3.75 -9.42
CA ALA A 206 -11.58 -3.61 -10.34
C ALA A 206 -11.76 -4.45 -11.62
N LEU A 207 -12.19 -5.71 -11.48
CA LEU A 207 -12.47 -6.61 -12.61
C LEU A 207 -13.66 -6.14 -13.45
N ARG A 208 -14.69 -5.57 -12.81
CA ARG A 208 -15.84 -4.93 -13.48
C ARG A 208 -15.53 -3.55 -14.06
N GLN A 209 -14.29 -3.05 -13.94
CA GLN A 209 -13.86 -1.73 -14.41
C GLN A 209 -14.63 -0.55 -13.78
N ILE A 210 -15.12 -0.77 -12.56
CA ILE A 210 -15.77 0.22 -11.71
C ILE A 210 -14.68 0.98 -10.95
N GLU A 211 -14.95 2.24 -10.61
CA GLU A 211 -14.03 3.03 -9.80
C GLU A 211 -13.77 2.35 -8.45
N GLN A 212 -12.49 2.08 -8.18
CA GLN A 212 -12.05 1.49 -6.92
C GLN A 212 -12.10 2.52 -5.80
N SER A 213 -12.36 2.02 -4.59
CA SER A 213 -12.40 2.72 -3.32
C SER A 213 -11.52 2.00 -2.29
N ARG A 214 -11.49 2.50 -1.06
CA ARG A 214 -10.69 1.92 0.04
C ARG A 214 -11.03 0.46 0.31
N LYS A 215 -12.30 0.05 0.17
CA LYS A 215 -12.71 -1.34 0.41
C LYS A 215 -12.06 -2.31 -0.58
N ASP A 216 -11.74 -1.85 -1.78
CA ASP A 216 -11.22 -2.70 -2.87
C ASP A 216 -9.75 -3.08 -2.63
N ASP A 217 -8.97 -2.22 -1.99
CA ASP A 217 -7.63 -2.57 -1.52
C ASP A 217 -7.69 -3.60 -0.36
N ILE A 218 -8.71 -3.51 0.51
CA ILE A 218 -8.91 -4.49 1.61
C ILE A 218 -9.44 -5.82 1.08
N GLU A 219 -10.29 -5.82 0.06
CA GLU A 219 -10.75 -7.05 -0.62
C GLU A 219 -9.57 -7.78 -1.28
N ALA A 220 -8.70 -7.05 -1.97
CA ALA A 220 -7.48 -7.60 -2.54
C ALA A 220 -6.53 -8.15 -1.47
N TRP A 221 -6.44 -7.46 -0.32
CA TRP A 221 -5.69 -7.92 0.85
C TRP A 221 -6.27 -9.23 1.42
N LEU A 222 -7.59 -9.37 1.53
CA LEU A 222 -8.22 -10.60 2.04
C LEU A 222 -7.86 -11.80 1.17
N TYR A 223 -7.88 -11.66 -0.16
CA TYR A 223 -7.43 -12.74 -1.07
C TYR A 223 -5.97 -13.12 -0.86
N MET A 224 -5.11 -12.14 -0.60
CA MET A 224 -3.70 -12.40 -0.29
C MET A 224 -3.56 -13.17 1.03
N VAL A 225 -4.31 -12.81 2.07
CA VAL A 225 -4.30 -13.50 3.38
C VAL A 225 -4.86 -14.92 3.29
N VAL A 226 -5.92 -15.13 2.50
CA VAL A 226 -6.42 -16.48 2.20
C VAL A 226 -5.37 -17.30 1.47
N GLU A 227 -4.65 -16.74 0.50
CA GLU A 227 -3.58 -17.47 -0.19
C GLU A 227 -2.42 -17.87 0.75
N TRP A 228 -2.12 -17.07 1.79
CA TRP A 228 -1.08 -17.39 2.76
C TRP A 228 -1.44 -18.56 3.67
N THR A 229 -2.70 -18.62 4.09
CA THR A 229 -3.25 -19.64 5.00
C THR A 229 -3.65 -20.92 4.23
N ALA A 230 -4.42 -20.78 3.16
CA ALA A 230 -4.89 -21.86 2.29
C ALA A 230 -3.91 -22.22 1.15
N GLY A 231 -2.78 -21.53 1.01
CA GLY A 231 -1.68 -21.82 0.05
C GLY A 231 -1.97 -21.56 -1.41
N GLN A 232 -3.24 -21.54 -1.79
CA GLN A 232 -3.70 -21.28 -3.14
C GLN A 232 -5.07 -20.62 -3.11
N LEU A 233 -5.33 -19.82 -4.13
CA LEU A 233 -6.67 -19.40 -4.49
C LEU A 233 -7.25 -20.38 -5.51
N PRO A 234 -8.57 -20.63 -5.53
CA PRO A 234 -9.21 -21.54 -6.49
C PRO A 234 -8.87 -21.18 -7.95
N TRP A 235 -8.76 -19.89 -8.25
CA TRP A 235 -8.42 -19.34 -9.56
C TRP A 235 -6.91 -19.18 -9.83
N ARG A 236 -6.01 -19.80 -9.04
CA ARG A 236 -4.55 -19.55 -9.17
C ARG A 236 -3.95 -19.88 -10.55
N LYS A 237 -4.55 -20.84 -11.27
CA LYS A 237 -4.10 -21.33 -12.58
C LYS A 237 -4.58 -20.45 -13.74
N LEU A 238 -5.56 -19.58 -13.49
CA LEU A 238 -6.10 -18.67 -14.49
C LEU A 238 -5.10 -17.55 -14.78
N LYS A 239 -4.98 -17.20 -16.06
CA LYS A 239 -4.07 -16.17 -16.56
C LYS A 239 -4.74 -14.80 -16.54
N GLY A 240 -3.96 -13.77 -16.82
CA GLY A 240 -4.47 -12.40 -16.91
C GLY A 240 -5.50 -12.17 -18.02
N SER A 241 -5.57 -13.05 -19.02
CA SER A 241 -6.60 -13.09 -20.06
C SER A 241 -7.97 -13.53 -19.55
N ASP A 242 -7.99 -14.36 -18.50
CA ASP A 242 -9.17 -15.12 -18.07
C ASP A 242 -9.96 -14.32 -17.01
N LYS A 243 -10.11 -13.01 -17.24
CA LYS A 243 -10.64 -12.07 -16.24
C LYS A 243 -12.10 -12.38 -15.88
N GLU A 244 -12.88 -12.82 -16.86
CA GLU A 244 -14.29 -13.17 -16.68
C GLU A 244 -14.44 -14.42 -15.82
N ASP A 245 -13.59 -15.43 -16.04
CA ASP A 245 -13.57 -16.64 -15.20
C ASP A 245 -13.15 -16.31 -13.76
N VAL A 246 -12.09 -15.50 -13.59
CA VAL A 246 -11.65 -15.05 -12.26
C VAL A 246 -12.75 -14.24 -11.57
N LEU A 247 -13.48 -13.40 -12.31
CA LEU A 247 -14.61 -12.64 -11.78
C LEU A 247 -15.70 -13.58 -11.27
N LYS A 248 -16.10 -14.58 -12.07
CA LYS A 248 -17.11 -15.57 -11.67
C LYS A 248 -16.72 -16.32 -10.41
N TRP A 249 -15.48 -16.83 -10.34
CA TRP A 249 -14.97 -17.46 -9.13
C TRP A 249 -15.08 -16.55 -7.89
N LYS A 250 -14.80 -15.25 -8.04
CA LYS A 250 -14.87 -14.28 -6.94
C LYS A 250 -16.28 -13.90 -6.54
N GLU A 251 -17.25 -14.04 -7.44
CA GLU A 251 -18.67 -13.89 -7.17
C GLU A 251 -19.22 -15.13 -6.45
N ASP A 252 -18.80 -16.33 -6.87
CA ASP A 252 -19.23 -17.60 -6.29
C ASP A 252 -18.78 -17.72 -4.82
N VAL A 253 -17.54 -17.34 -4.48
CA VAL A 253 -17.01 -17.42 -3.10
C VAL A 253 -17.57 -16.37 -2.14
N ARG A 254 -18.68 -15.69 -2.47
CA ARG A 254 -19.33 -14.71 -1.57
C ARG A 254 -20.30 -15.34 -0.59
N SER A 255 -20.87 -16.50 -0.91
CA SER A 255 -21.83 -17.18 -0.04
C SER A 255 -21.94 -18.68 -0.33
N GLY A 256 -22.69 -19.40 0.50
CA GLY A 256 -22.98 -20.82 0.32
C GLY A 256 -21.75 -21.73 0.44
N GLU A 257 -21.84 -22.91 -0.17
CA GLU A 257 -20.80 -23.95 -0.13
C GLU A 257 -19.47 -23.47 -0.72
N ALA A 258 -19.50 -22.60 -1.75
CA ALA A 258 -18.29 -22.09 -2.37
C ALA A 258 -17.46 -21.20 -1.42
N LEU A 259 -18.10 -20.37 -0.59
CA LEU A 259 -17.42 -19.60 0.46
C LEU A 259 -16.82 -20.54 1.52
N ASP A 260 -17.57 -21.57 1.88
CA ASP A 260 -17.15 -22.56 2.87
C ASP A 260 -15.90 -23.32 2.42
N ASP A 261 -15.91 -23.79 1.18
CA ASP A 261 -14.77 -24.47 0.54
C ASP A 261 -13.56 -23.51 0.43
N PHE A 262 -13.80 -22.27 0.01
CA PHE A 262 -12.77 -21.24 -0.15
C PHE A 262 -12.02 -20.96 1.16
N LEU A 263 -12.68 -21.07 2.30
CA LEU A 263 -12.13 -20.76 3.62
C LEU A 263 -11.83 -22.00 4.47
N THR A 264 -11.83 -23.20 3.89
CA THR A 264 -11.63 -24.47 4.62
C THR A 264 -10.38 -24.47 5.51
N ASP A 265 -9.24 -24.02 4.97
CA ASP A 265 -7.95 -23.99 5.66
C ASP A 265 -7.65 -22.63 6.34
N CYS A 266 -8.69 -21.82 6.58
CA CYS A 266 -8.58 -20.47 7.12
C CYS A 266 -9.29 -20.34 8.48
N PRO A 267 -9.07 -19.26 9.24
CA PRO A 267 -9.96 -18.81 10.32
C PRO A 267 -11.35 -18.41 9.77
N LYS A 268 -12.13 -19.42 9.37
CA LYS A 268 -13.35 -19.28 8.57
C LYS A 268 -14.31 -18.24 9.12
N ARG A 269 -14.64 -18.33 10.42
CA ARG A 269 -15.56 -17.38 11.07
C ARG A 269 -15.11 -15.93 10.92
N GLN A 270 -13.84 -15.63 11.14
CA GLN A 270 -13.31 -14.26 11.07
C GLN A 270 -13.19 -13.77 9.62
N PHE A 271 -12.77 -14.64 8.70
CA PHE A 271 -12.60 -14.26 7.30
C PHE A 271 -13.95 -14.09 6.59
N THR A 272 -14.96 -14.93 6.91
CA THR A 272 -16.36 -14.73 6.49
C THR A 272 -16.88 -13.38 6.99
N ALA A 273 -16.63 -13.04 8.26
CA ALA A 273 -17.08 -11.76 8.83
C ALA A 273 -16.45 -10.56 8.12
N ILE A 274 -15.15 -10.61 7.80
CA ILE A 274 -14.48 -9.57 7.00
C ILE A 274 -15.09 -9.50 5.59
N MET A 275 -15.32 -10.64 4.92
CA MET A 275 -15.91 -10.66 3.57
C MET A 275 -17.30 -10.00 3.54
N GLN A 276 -18.18 -10.40 4.46
CA GLN A 276 -19.54 -9.84 4.58
C GLN A 276 -19.51 -8.35 4.93
N TYR A 277 -18.58 -7.94 5.80
CA TYR A 277 -18.35 -6.55 6.11
C TYR A 277 -17.97 -5.75 4.86
N LEU A 278 -17.02 -6.23 4.05
CA LEU A 278 -16.61 -5.58 2.81
C LEU A 278 -17.75 -5.47 1.78
N ASP A 279 -18.59 -6.50 1.69
CA ASP A 279 -19.76 -6.50 0.79
C ASP A 279 -20.83 -5.47 1.21
N SER A 280 -20.87 -5.09 2.50
CA SER A 280 -21.76 -4.02 2.99
C SER A 280 -21.27 -2.61 2.64
N LEU A 281 -20.00 -2.44 2.24
CA LEU A 281 -19.41 -1.14 1.97
C LEU A 281 -19.68 -0.66 0.54
N VAL A 282 -19.92 0.63 0.41
CA VAL A 282 -20.06 1.32 -0.88
C VAL A 282 -18.83 2.20 -1.15
N TYR A 283 -18.74 2.78 -2.35
CA TYR A 283 -17.60 3.61 -2.78
C TYR A 283 -17.26 4.73 -1.77
N GLN A 284 -18.29 5.33 -1.17
CA GLN A 284 -18.15 6.43 -0.22
C GLN A 284 -17.74 5.98 1.18
N SER A 285 -17.96 4.72 1.54
CA SER A 285 -17.72 4.22 2.88
C SER A 285 -16.26 4.43 3.30
N ILE A 286 -16.07 4.82 4.56
CA ILE A 286 -14.79 4.76 5.24
C ILE A 286 -14.73 3.38 5.90
N PRO A 287 -13.82 2.48 5.51
CA PRO A 287 -13.68 1.20 6.20
C PRO A 287 -13.31 1.42 7.67
N ASP A 288 -13.94 0.65 8.54
CA ASP A 288 -13.61 0.46 9.94
C ASP A 288 -12.47 -0.56 10.00
N TYR A 289 -11.24 -0.04 9.99
CA TYR A 289 -10.05 -0.88 10.08
C TYR A 289 -9.96 -1.58 11.44
N ASP A 290 -10.50 -0.98 12.50
CA ASP A 290 -10.48 -1.55 13.85
C ASP A 290 -11.32 -2.83 13.93
N TYR A 291 -12.45 -2.88 13.22
CA TYR A 291 -13.21 -4.11 13.06
C TYR A 291 -12.40 -5.21 12.34
N VAL A 292 -11.69 -4.86 11.26
CA VAL A 292 -10.87 -5.83 10.52
C VAL A 292 -9.68 -6.31 11.38
N TYR A 293 -9.01 -5.40 12.10
CA TYR A 293 -7.97 -5.77 13.07
C TYR A 293 -8.51 -6.68 14.17
N TYR A 294 -9.68 -6.36 14.72
CA TYR A 294 -10.35 -7.19 15.72
C TYR A 294 -10.55 -8.61 15.20
N CYS A 295 -11.02 -8.78 13.95
CA CYS A 295 -11.17 -10.10 13.35
C CYS A 295 -9.84 -10.86 13.25
N ILE A 296 -8.75 -10.22 12.83
CA ILE A 296 -7.42 -10.85 12.76
C ILE A 296 -6.90 -11.21 14.16
N GLN A 297 -6.98 -10.30 15.13
CA GLN A 297 -6.52 -10.53 16.49
C GLN A 297 -7.37 -11.57 17.22
N HIS A 298 -8.67 -11.62 16.94
CA HIS A 298 -9.55 -12.66 17.44
C HIS A 298 -9.17 -14.01 16.82
N ALA A 299 -8.81 -14.07 15.53
CA ALA A 299 -8.29 -15.28 14.91
C ALA A 299 -6.99 -15.76 15.60
N CYS A 300 -6.06 -14.87 15.94
CA CYS A 300 -4.87 -15.24 16.70
C CYS A 300 -5.23 -15.86 18.06
N ARG A 301 -6.13 -15.21 18.81
CA ARG A 301 -6.54 -15.65 20.16
C ARG A 301 -7.20 -17.02 20.17
N VAL A 302 -8.17 -17.27 19.29
CA VAL A 302 -8.89 -18.55 19.27
C VAL A 302 -8.06 -19.72 18.75
N ASN A 303 -6.98 -19.42 18.02
CA ASN A 303 -6.03 -20.43 17.56
C ASN A 303 -4.81 -20.56 18.49
N GLY A 304 -4.79 -19.88 19.64
CA GLY A 304 -3.73 -20.00 20.64
C GLY A 304 -2.36 -19.50 20.19
N ILE A 305 -2.32 -18.53 19.27
CA ILE A 305 -1.06 -17.99 18.72
C ILE A 305 -0.40 -17.07 19.75
N ASP A 306 0.87 -17.35 20.08
CA ASP A 306 1.64 -16.52 20.99
C ASP A 306 2.05 -15.19 20.29
N PRO A 307 1.78 -14.02 20.91
CA PRO A 307 2.17 -12.72 20.35
C PRO A 307 3.66 -12.63 19.98
N THR A 308 4.53 -13.31 20.72
CA THR A 308 5.98 -13.32 20.54
C THR A 308 6.49 -14.48 19.69
N GLU A 309 5.61 -15.37 19.22
CA GLU A 309 6.00 -16.53 18.40
C GLU A 309 6.82 -16.08 17.17
N PRO A 310 8.00 -16.67 16.91
CA PRO A 310 8.84 -16.33 15.75
C PRO A 310 8.12 -16.45 14.41
N LEU A 311 8.59 -15.71 13.41
CA LEU A 311 8.08 -15.79 12.03
C LEU A 311 8.75 -16.93 11.27
N ASP A 312 8.10 -17.45 10.23
CA ASP A 312 8.63 -18.57 9.43
C ASP A 312 9.99 -18.25 8.79
N TRP A 313 10.20 -16.99 8.41
CA TRP A 313 11.43 -16.50 7.80
C TRP A 313 12.45 -15.93 8.81
N ASP A 314 12.11 -15.90 10.10
CA ASP A 314 12.99 -15.49 11.20
C ASP A 314 12.76 -16.41 12.42
N PRO A 315 13.01 -17.73 12.30
CA PRO A 315 12.59 -18.72 13.30
C PRO A 315 13.39 -18.65 14.61
N THR A 316 14.50 -17.90 14.64
CA THR A 316 15.42 -17.84 15.77
C THR A 316 15.16 -16.66 16.71
N ARG A 317 14.31 -15.71 16.31
CA ARG A 317 14.04 -14.49 17.08
C ARG A 317 12.58 -14.39 17.43
N LEU A 318 12.31 -14.02 18.68
CA LEU A 318 10.97 -13.69 19.12
C LEU A 318 10.43 -12.52 18.31
N TYR A 319 9.13 -12.55 18.03
CA TYR A 319 8.46 -11.50 17.29
C TYR A 319 8.27 -10.26 18.17
N HIS A 320 8.85 -9.15 17.72
CA HIS A 320 8.73 -7.80 18.25
C HIS A 320 8.38 -6.79 17.14
N GLY A 321 7.89 -7.29 16.00
CA GLY A 321 7.50 -6.45 14.87
C GLY A 321 6.32 -5.52 15.23
N PRO A 322 6.10 -4.45 14.43
CA PRO A 322 5.02 -3.50 14.69
C PRO A 322 3.67 -4.21 14.84
N CYS A 323 2.95 -3.92 15.93
CA CYS A 323 1.58 -4.38 16.14
C CYS A 323 0.61 -3.21 16.30
N ARG A 324 -0.70 -3.50 16.30
CA ARG A 324 -1.74 -2.45 16.39
C ARG A 324 -1.68 -1.74 17.74
N ALA A 325 -1.51 -2.50 18.82
CA ALA A 325 -1.43 -1.95 20.18
C ALA A 325 -0.29 -0.92 20.32
N ASP A 326 0.84 -1.12 19.63
CA ASP A 326 1.95 -0.15 19.64
C ASP A 326 1.62 1.14 18.88
N ARG A 327 0.67 1.11 17.94
CA ARG A 327 0.21 2.30 17.22
C ARG A 327 -0.71 3.16 18.08
N ASP A 328 -1.59 2.54 18.85
CA ASP A 328 -2.54 3.27 19.72
C ASP A 328 -1.78 4.05 20.81
N LYS A 329 -0.74 3.46 21.40
CA LYS A 329 0.17 4.14 22.36
C LYS A 329 0.90 5.34 21.75
N ARG A 330 1.36 5.22 20.49
CA ARG A 330 2.02 6.33 19.77
C ARG A 330 1.05 7.49 19.49
N GLY A 331 -0.24 7.20 19.30
CA GLY A 331 -1.28 8.20 19.14
C GLY A 331 -1.38 9.16 20.33
N GLU A 332 -1.24 8.64 21.55
CA GLU A 332 -1.30 9.44 22.79
C GLU A 332 -0.07 10.35 22.96
N GLU A 333 1.14 9.86 22.64
CA GLU A 333 2.38 10.66 22.71
C GLU A 333 2.43 11.78 21.65
N THR A 334 1.80 11.59 20.49
CA THR A 334 1.81 12.58 19.39
C THR A 334 0.89 13.80 19.60
N SER A 335 0.17 13.87 20.72
CA SER A 335 -0.63 15.05 21.11
C SER A 335 0.20 16.23 21.63
N LYS A 336 1.51 16.05 21.86
CA LYS A 336 2.42 17.13 22.27
C LYS A 336 3.27 17.60 21.08
N ILE A 337 2.75 18.57 20.33
CA ILE A 337 3.58 19.40 19.45
C ILE A 337 4.45 20.29 20.36
N PRO A 338 5.77 20.38 20.15
CA PRO A 338 6.62 21.31 20.91
C PRO A 338 6.18 22.76 20.67
N ALA A 339 6.02 23.50 21.75
CA ALA A 339 5.83 24.95 21.71
C ALA A 339 7.16 25.66 21.38
N ASP A 340 7.01 26.80 20.71
CA ASP A 340 7.98 27.87 20.38
C ASP A 340 8.79 27.69 19.08
N SER A 341 8.84 28.67 18.16
CA SER A 341 8.98 30.11 18.39
C SER A 341 8.17 31.04 17.44
N ALA A 342 7.39 31.92 18.06
CA ALA A 342 7.23 33.37 17.85
C ALA A 342 6.95 34.02 16.46
N ALA A 343 5.81 34.72 16.45
CA ALA A 343 5.57 36.09 15.96
C ALA A 343 5.31 36.36 14.47
N ALA A 344 4.02 36.46 14.11
CA ALA A 344 3.44 37.68 13.51
C ALA A 344 1.92 37.67 13.75
N GLY A 345 1.44 38.55 14.62
CA GLY A 345 0.03 38.69 14.94
C GLY A 345 -0.74 39.48 13.90
N ALA A 346 -2.01 39.13 13.73
CA ALA A 346 -3.11 40.08 13.61
C ALA A 346 -4.41 39.32 13.92
N ALA A 347 -5.16 39.87 14.87
CA ALA A 347 -6.27 39.24 15.55
C ALA A 347 -7.60 39.36 14.78
N THR A 348 -8.46 38.34 14.98
CA THR A 348 -9.94 38.37 15.20
C THR A 348 -10.82 39.13 14.18
N LYS A 349 -11.93 38.59 13.69
CA LYS A 349 -13.12 38.23 14.47
C LYS A 349 -14.07 37.26 13.74
N SER A 350 -14.69 36.44 14.59
CA SER A 350 -15.94 35.69 14.52
C SER A 350 -16.98 35.98 13.42
N PHE A 351 -17.51 34.87 12.91
CA PHE A 351 -18.85 34.68 12.33
C PHE A 351 -19.97 34.98 13.32
N THR A 352 -21.00 35.69 12.84
CA THR A 352 -22.46 35.51 13.00
C THR A 352 -23.09 36.77 12.38
N THR A 353 -24.03 36.69 11.44
CA THR A 353 -25.44 36.43 11.74
C THR A 353 -26.20 35.89 10.52
N ASP A 354 -27.06 34.91 10.79
CA ASP A 354 -28.26 34.62 10.00
C ASP A 354 -29.13 35.88 9.81
N ASN A 355 -29.82 35.97 8.67
CA ASN A 355 -31.19 36.46 8.66
C ASN A 355 -31.90 36.08 7.35
N ASP A 356 -32.82 35.13 7.49
CA ASP A 356 -33.93 34.91 6.59
C ASP A 356 -35.03 35.95 6.85
N ALA A 357 -35.79 36.21 5.77
CA ALA A 357 -37.21 36.56 5.72
C ALA A 357 -37.73 37.94 6.18
N ALA A 358 -38.22 38.65 5.15
CA ALA A 358 -39.57 39.21 5.04
C ALA A 358 -39.98 40.44 5.88
N GLY A 359 -40.39 41.52 5.20
CA GLY A 359 -41.12 42.60 5.88
C GLY A 359 -41.38 43.88 5.08
N SER A 360 -42.27 43.82 4.08
CA SER A 360 -43.25 44.86 3.69
C SER A 360 -42.91 46.38 3.72
N LYS A 361 -43.03 46.96 2.52
CA LYS A 361 -43.93 48.08 2.12
C LYS A 361 -43.63 49.54 2.56
N LYS A 362 -43.57 50.36 1.49
CA LYS A 362 -44.20 51.68 1.24
C LYS A 362 -43.57 52.95 1.84
N LYS A 363 -43.07 53.82 0.94
CA LYS A 363 -43.56 55.19 0.57
C LYS A 363 -42.50 55.82 -0.35
N LYS A 364 -42.71 56.04 -1.65
CA LYS A 364 -43.51 57.05 -2.39
C LYS A 364 -42.96 58.49 -2.30
N VAL A 365 -42.88 59.09 -3.50
CA VAL A 365 -42.64 60.52 -3.86
C VAL A 365 -41.14 60.88 -3.84
N ALA A 366 -40.49 61.31 -4.93
CA ALA A 366 -40.92 62.15 -6.05
C ALA A 366 -40.41 61.67 -7.41
#